data_AF-A0A9E5MY26-F1
#
_entry.id   AF-A0A9E5MY26-F1
#
_cell.length_a   1.000
_cell.length_b   1.000
_cell.length_c   1.000
_cell.angle_alpha   90.00
_cell.angle_beta   90.00
_cell.angle_gamma   90.00
#
_symmetry.space_group_name_H-M   'P 1'
#
loop_
_entity.id
_entity.type
_entity.pdbx_description
1 polymer ?
#
loop_
_entity_poly.entity_id
_entity_poly.type
_entity_poly.pdbx_seq_one_letter_code
_entity_poly.pdbx_strand_id
1 'polypeptide(L)'
;EQLRVLKPGGRIVILDTTRPPVSLLSPLIHLHLNYVIPSLGRWISGHPDAYQYLPASTENFLTAEALLGQMITSGYQQSGFRRMMFGTVAIHWGIKGS
;
A
#
# COMPACT_ATOMS: atom_id res chain seq x y z
N GLU A 1 -5.51 14.42 -10.27
CA GLU A 1 -6.91 14.51 -9.76
C GLU A 1 -7.08 14.87 -8.29
N GLN A 2 -6.65 14.05 -7.31
CA GLN A 2 -6.98 14.30 -5.89
C GLN A 2 -6.54 15.69 -5.36
N LEU A 3 -5.37 16.18 -5.76
CA LEU A 3 -4.90 17.50 -5.32
C LEU A 3 -5.79 18.65 -5.84
N ARG A 4 -6.34 18.52 -7.06
CA ARG A 4 -7.15 19.57 -7.69
C ARG A 4 -8.38 19.90 -6.86
N VAL A 5 -9.03 18.89 -6.28
CA VAL A 5 -10.30 19.01 -5.56
C VAL A 5 -10.16 19.49 -4.12
N LEU A 6 -8.95 19.49 -3.55
CA LEU A 6 -8.71 20.02 -2.21
C LEU A 6 -8.77 21.56 -2.22
N LYS A 7 -9.22 22.15 -1.11
CA LYS A 7 -9.02 23.58 -0.86
C LYS A 7 -7.54 23.85 -0.52
N PRO A 8 -7.01 25.06 -0.76
CA PRO A 8 -5.72 25.48 -0.23
C PRO A 8 -5.61 25.20 1.28
N GLY A 9 -4.50 24.60 1.73
CA GLY A 9 -4.31 24.15 3.11
C GLY A 9 -5.07 22.87 3.49
N GLY A 10 -5.85 22.29 2.58
CA GLY A 10 -6.57 21.03 2.81
C GLY A 10 -5.62 19.84 2.95
N ARG A 11 -5.91 18.94 3.89
CA ARG A 11 -5.14 17.72 4.13
C ARG A 11 -5.73 16.53 3.38
N ILE A 12 -4.86 15.72 2.79
CA ILE A 12 -5.19 14.36 2.34
C ILE A 12 -4.55 13.34 3.27
N VAL A 13 -5.25 12.23 3.49
CA VAL A 13 -4.73 11.04 4.17
C VAL A 13 -5.13 9.84 3.33
N ILE A 14 -4.17 8.98 3.00
CA ILE A 14 -4.35 7.81 2.16
C ILE A 14 -3.91 6.60 2.97
N LEU A 15 -4.75 5.57 3.04
CA LEU A 15 -4.40 4.26 3.57
C LEU A 15 -4.34 3.30 2.38
N ASP A 16 -3.15 2.78 2.08
CA ASP A 16 -2.98 1.87 0.95
C ASP A 16 -2.02 0.73 1.27
N THR A 17 -2.16 -0.35 0.51
CA THR A 17 -1.21 -1.45 0.50
C THR A 17 0.08 -1.02 -0.18
N THR A 18 1.21 -1.46 0.34
CA THR A 18 2.52 -1.12 -0.19
C THR A 18 3.44 -2.33 -0.16
N ARG A 19 4.40 -2.35 -1.09
CA ARG A 19 5.45 -3.37 -1.06
C ARG A 19 6.27 -3.21 0.23
N PRO A 20 6.36 -4.27 1.06
CA PRO A 20 7.17 -4.22 2.27
C PRO A 20 8.65 -4.06 1.90
N PRO A 21 9.43 -3.34 2.72
CA PRO A 21 10.87 -3.24 2.50
C PRO A 21 11.51 -4.62 2.63
N VAL A 22 12.60 -4.85 1.89
CA VAL A 22 13.39 -6.08 2.00
C VAL A 22 13.97 -6.16 3.41
N SER A 23 13.42 -7.06 4.23
CA SER A 23 13.88 -7.39 5.57
C SER A 23 14.27 -8.88 5.66
N LEU A 24 14.90 -9.29 6.77
CA LEU A 24 15.15 -10.71 7.07
C LEU A 24 13.87 -11.57 7.10
N LEU A 25 12.70 -10.94 7.29
CA LEU A 25 11.40 -11.59 7.28
C LEU A 25 10.76 -11.66 5.88
N SER A 26 11.36 -11.05 4.85
CA SER A 26 10.82 -11.08 3.48
C SER A 26 10.55 -12.49 2.95
N PRO A 27 11.43 -13.49 3.18
CA PRO A 27 11.16 -14.86 2.75
C PRO A 27 9.93 -15.46 3.45
N LEU A 28 9.76 -15.15 4.74
CA LEU A 28 8.61 -15.58 5.55
C LEU A 28 7.31 -14.91 5.07
N ILE A 29 7.35 -13.61 4.79
CA ILE A 29 6.21 -12.85 4.26
C ILE A 29 5.84 -13.38 2.86
N HIS A 30 6.82 -13.62 1.99
CA HIS A 30 6.60 -14.23 0.67
C HIS A 30 5.99 -15.63 0.79
N LEU A 31 6.50 -16.47 1.70
CA LEU A 31 5.96 -17.81 1.93
C LEU A 31 4.50 -17.73 2.40
N HIS A 32 4.21 -16.83 3.33
CA HIS A 32 2.86 -16.65 3.88
C HIS A 32 1.87 -16.15 2.83
N LEU A 33 2.25 -15.15 2.02
CA LEU A 33 1.40 -14.58 0.98
C LEU A 33 1.20 -15.53 -0.22
N ASN A 34 2.23 -16.26 -0.64
CA ASN A 34 2.17 -17.08 -1.86
C ASN A 34 1.70 -18.51 -1.61
N TYR A 35 1.86 -19.05 -0.40
CA TYR A 35 1.52 -20.44 -0.10
C TYR A 35 0.47 -20.59 0.99
N VAL A 36 0.58 -19.84 2.09
CA VAL A 36 -0.34 -20.00 3.23
C VAL A 36 -1.72 -19.40 2.93
N ILE A 37 -1.77 -18.14 2.48
CA ILE A 37 -3.05 -17.46 2.17
C ILE A 37 -3.84 -18.19 1.06
N PRO A 38 -3.24 -18.60 -0.08
CA PRO A 38 -3.99 -19.29 -1.13
C PRO A 38 -4.47 -20.68 -0.68
N SER A 39 -3.67 -21.40 0.13
CA SER A 39 -4.04 -22.72 0.65
C SER A 39 -5.20 -22.62 1.65
N LEU A 40 -5.18 -21.64 2.55
CA LEU A 40 -6.29 -21.36 3.47
C LEU A 40 -7.55 -20.89 2.72
N GLY A 41 -7.40 -20.02 1.72
CA GLY A 41 -8.51 -19.56 0.88
C GLY A 41 -9.19 -20.72 0.13
N ARG A 42 -8.39 -21.67 -0.38
CA ARG A 42 -8.88 -22.91 -1.01
C ARG A 42 -9.63 -23.80 -0.03
N TRP A 43 -9.22 -23.84 1.23
CA TRP A 43 -9.80 -24.71 2.27
C TRP A 43 -11.08 -24.14 2.89
N ILE A 44 -11.17 -22.81 3.05
CA ILE A 44 -12.30 -22.15 3.74
C ILE A 44 -13.45 -21.82 2.77
N SER A 45 -13.16 -21.36 1.56
CA SER A 45 -14.19 -20.72 0.71
C SER A 45 -14.70 -21.59 -0.44
N GLY A 46 -14.02 -22.69 -0.79
CA GLY A 46 -14.30 -23.48 -1.99
C GLY A 46 -14.14 -22.72 -3.33
N HIS A 47 -13.87 -21.41 -3.27
CA HIS A 47 -13.72 -20.50 -4.40
C HIS A 47 -12.30 -19.91 -4.41
N PRO A 48 -11.33 -20.59 -5.04
CA PRO A 48 -9.92 -20.19 -5.02
C PRO A 48 -9.67 -18.77 -5.59
N ASP A 49 -10.58 -18.25 -6.41
CA ASP A 49 -10.35 -17.05 -7.22
C ASP A 49 -10.31 -15.74 -6.42
N ALA A 50 -11.09 -15.61 -5.34
CA ALA A 50 -11.15 -14.37 -4.55
C ALA A 50 -9.85 -14.11 -3.75
N TYR A 51 -9.13 -15.18 -3.36
CA TYR A 51 -7.88 -15.07 -2.61
C TYR A 51 -6.63 -15.10 -3.50
N GLN A 52 -6.75 -15.51 -4.77
CA GLN A 52 -5.68 -15.36 -5.77
C GLN A 52 -5.49 -13.91 -6.24
N TYR A 53 -6.51 -13.06 -6.10
CA TYR A 53 -6.40 -11.64 -6.47
C TYR A 53 -5.49 -10.82 -5.54
N LEU A 54 -5.30 -11.25 -4.29
CA LEU A 54 -4.41 -10.55 -3.35
C LEU A 54 -2.95 -10.59 -3.84
N PRO A 55 -2.32 -11.76 -4.07
CA PRO A 55 -0.93 -11.82 -4.53
C PRO A 55 -0.69 -11.09 -5.86
N ALA A 56 -1.58 -11.27 -6.84
CA ALA A 56 -1.43 -10.72 -8.20
C ALA A 56 -1.53 -9.17 -8.24
N SER A 57 -2.31 -8.56 -7.34
CA SER A 57 -2.34 -7.10 -7.21
C SER A 57 -1.12 -6.54 -6.46
N THR A 58 -0.47 -7.37 -5.62
CA THR A 58 0.60 -6.90 -4.73
C THR A 58 1.87 -6.49 -5.47
N GLU A 59 2.16 -7.13 -6.61
CA GLU A 59 3.33 -6.78 -7.42
C GLU A 59 3.23 -5.41 -8.09
N ASN A 60 2.01 -4.92 -8.32
CA ASN A 60 1.77 -3.62 -8.96
C ASN A 60 1.73 -2.46 -7.95
N PHE A 61 1.71 -2.73 -6.64
CA PHE A 61 1.68 -1.65 -5.65
C PHE A 61 3.00 -0.89 -5.62
N LEU A 62 2.89 0.43 -5.48
CA LEU A 62 4.04 1.29 -5.25
C LEU A 62 4.64 1.00 -3.87
N THR A 63 5.95 1.20 -3.73
CA THR A 63 6.54 1.35 -2.40
C THR A 63 6.02 2.63 -1.75
N ALA A 64 6.04 2.68 -0.41
CA ALA A 64 5.57 3.86 0.30
C ALA A 64 6.37 5.10 -0.10
N GLU A 65 7.67 4.96 -0.37
CA GLU A 65 8.53 6.01 -0.90
C GLU A 65 8.10 6.46 -2.30
N ALA A 66 7.79 5.52 -3.19
CA ALA A 66 7.39 5.86 -4.55
C ALA A 66 6.07 6.63 -4.57
N LEU A 67 5.09 6.23 -3.75
CA LEU A 67 3.84 6.98 -3.61
C LEU A 67 4.07 8.37 -2.97
N LEU A 68 4.92 8.47 -1.94
CA LEU A 68 5.29 9.76 -1.36
C LEU A 68 5.97 10.68 -2.41
N GLY A 69 6.86 10.12 -3.23
CA GLY A 69 7.49 10.84 -4.33
C GLY A 69 6.47 11.41 -5.31
N GLN A 70 5.49 10.61 -5.72
CA GLN A 70 4.39 11.08 -6.59
C GLN A 70 3.54 12.18 -5.92
N MET A 71 3.29 12.08 -4.62
CA MET A 71 2.59 13.14 -3.87
C MET A 71 3.37 14.46 -3.90
N ILE A 72 4.68 14.40 -3.64
CA ILE A 72 5.54 15.59 -3.67
C ILE A 72 5.57 16.20 -5.07
N THR A 73 5.80 15.39 -6.12
CA THR A 73 5.79 15.86 -7.51
C THR A 73 4.45 16.41 -7.94
N SER A 74 3.34 15.90 -7.39
CA SER A 74 2.01 16.43 -7.65
C SER A 74 1.76 17.81 -7.04
N GLY A 75 2.53 18.20 -6.01
CA GLY A 75 2.40 19.51 -5.35
C GLY A 75 1.90 19.46 -3.89
N TYR A 76 1.86 18.28 -3.26
CA TYR A 76 1.58 18.19 -1.82
C TYR A 76 2.79 18.63 -0.99
N GLN A 77 2.53 19.45 0.03
CA GLN A 77 3.48 19.93 1.01
C GLN A 77 3.30 19.24 2.37
N GLN A 78 4.30 19.32 3.24
CA GLN A 78 4.28 18.68 4.58
C GLN A 78 3.88 17.19 4.51
N SER A 79 4.39 16.52 3.48
CA SER A 79 4.01 15.15 3.13
C SER A 79 4.87 14.13 3.86
N GLY A 80 4.29 12.98 4.17
CA GLY A 80 5.01 11.87 4.79
C GLY A 80 4.20 10.59 4.77
N PHE A 81 4.78 9.51 5.27
CA PHE A 81 4.06 8.26 5.45
C PHE A 81 4.50 7.50 6.71
N ARG A 82 3.67 6.56 7.14
CA ARG A 82 3.97 5.60 8.19
C ARG A 82 3.54 4.21 7.76
N ARG A 83 4.49 3.26 7.83
CA ARG A 83 4.22 1.84 7.59
C ARG A 83 3.55 1.19 8.80
N MET A 84 2.68 0.23 8.52
CA MET A 84 1.98 -0.62 9.47
C MET A 84 2.00 -2.06 8.99
N MET A 85 1.55 -3.00 9.82
CA MET A 85 1.43 -4.43 9.47
C MET A 85 2.71 -5.01 8.85
N PHE A 86 3.86 -4.82 9.51
CA PHE A 86 5.17 -5.27 9.02
C PHE A 86 5.59 -4.69 7.65
N GLY A 87 5.02 -3.54 7.28
CA GLY A 87 5.37 -2.82 6.06
C GLY A 87 4.51 -3.14 4.85
N THR A 88 3.47 -3.97 4.98
CA THR A 88 2.54 -4.28 3.89
C THR A 88 1.47 -3.21 3.67
N VAL A 89 1.29 -2.31 4.65
CA VAL A 89 0.34 -1.19 4.61
C VAL A 89 1.07 0.10 4.96
N ALA A 90 0.69 1.21 4.32
CA ALA A 90 1.17 2.53 4.69
C ALA A 90 0.02 3.54 4.77
N ILE A 91 0.12 4.44 5.74
CA ILE A 91 -0.67 5.67 5.79
C ILE A 91 0.20 6.80 5.24
N HIS A 92 -0.24 7.45 4.17
CA HIS A 92 0.38 8.66 3.63
C HIS A 92 -0.45 9.88 4.01
N TRP A 93 0.21 11.02 4.16
CA TRP A 93 -0.46 12.30 4.35
C TRP A 93 0.23 13.40 3.56
N GLY A 94 -0.50 14.47 3.29
CA GLY A 94 0.03 15.68 2.67
C GLY A 94 -0.98 16.82 2.74
N ILE A 95 -0.50 18.04 2.53
CA ILE A 95 -1.30 19.27 2.55
C ILE A 95 -1.23 19.92 1.17
N LYS A 96 -2.36 20.38 0.64
CA LYS A 96 -2.37 21.19 -0.57
C LYS A 96 -1.73 22.54 -0.27
N GLY A 97 -0.70 22.91 -1.03
CA GLY A 97 -0.10 24.24 -0.97
C GLY A 97 -1.13 25.34 -1.18
N SER A 98 -0.79 26.55 -0.72
CA SER A 98 -1.58 27.76 -0.92
C SER A 98 -1.88 28.02 -2.40
#